data_AF-A0A7C1PXR1-F1
#
_entry.id   AF-A0A7C1PXR1-F1
#
_cell.length_a   1.000
_cell.length_b   1.000
_cell.length_c   1.000
_cell.angle_alpha   90.00
_cell.angle_beta   90.00
_cell.angle_gamma   90.00
#
_symmetry.space_group_name_H-M   'P 1'
#
loop_
_entity.id
_entity.type
_entity.pdbx_description
1 polymer ?
#
loop_
_entity_poly.entity_id
_entity_poly.type
_entity_poly.pdbx_seq_one_letter_code
_entity_poly.pdbx_strand_id
1 'polypeptide(L)' 'RIGDVNNVVFACGAIVEENDDIKIYYGAADTCICVATGKLSQLIERTLGSE' A
#
# COMPACT_ATOMS: atom_id res chain seq x y z
N ARG A 1 17.32 14.29 -4.17
CA ARG A 1 16.05 14.91 -4.60
C ARG A 1 14.92 14.16 -3.89
N ILE A 2 13.91 14.85 -3.37
CA ILE A 2 12.81 14.25 -2.56
C ILE A 2 11.59 13.88 -3.42
N GLY A 3 11.35 14.61 -4.52
CA GLY A 3 10.31 14.34 -5.51
C GLY A 3 9.80 15.64 -6.14
N ASP A 4 8.68 15.57 -6.86
CA ASP A 4 8.01 16.73 -7.49
C ASP A 4 6.96 17.36 -6.56
N VAL A 5 6.26 16.54 -5.77
CA VAL A 5 5.31 17.00 -4.75
C VAL A 5 5.66 16.36 -3.41
N ASN A 6 6.06 17.17 -2.43
CA ASN A 6 6.50 16.65 -1.14
C ASN A 6 5.34 16.03 -0.35
N ASN A 7 5.65 15.00 0.43
CA ASN A 7 4.73 14.36 1.38
C ASN A 7 3.46 13.73 0.73
N VAL A 8 3.60 13.21 -0.49
CA VAL A 8 2.52 12.46 -1.17
C VAL A 8 2.80 10.96 -1.12
N VAL A 9 1.79 10.22 -0.65
CA VAL A 9 1.66 8.75 -0.74
C VAL A 9 0.28 8.47 -1.30
N PHE A 10 0.21 7.93 -2.52
CA PHE A 10 -1.07 7.74 -3.21
C PHE A 10 -1.19 6.31 -3.75
N ALA A 11 -2.10 5.51 -3.19
CA ALA A 11 -2.30 4.13 -3.61
C ALA A 11 -3.08 4.05 -4.94
N CYS A 12 -2.55 3.30 -5.91
CA CYS A 12 -3.10 3.21 -7.27
C CYS A 12 -3.55 1.78 -7.65
N GLY A 13 -3.17 0.77 -6.89
CA GLY A 13 -3.58 -0.61 -7.15
C GLY A 13 -3.01 -1.57 -6.12
N ALA A 14 -3.66 -2.72 -5.98
CA ALA A 14 -3.18 -3.80 -5.12
C ALA A 14 -3.40 -5.16 -5.80
N ILE A 15 -2.52 -6.11 -5.50
CA ILE A 15 -2.64 -7.51 -5.91
C ILE A 15 -2.65 -8.36 -4.64
N VAL A 16 -3.64 -9.23 -4.54
CA VAL A 16 -3.73 -10.25 -3.49
C VAL A 16 -3.25 -11.57 -4.08
N GLU A 17 -2.27 -12.18 -3.43
CA GLU A 17 -1.70 -13.46 -3.81
C GLU A 17 -2.47 -14.61 -3.11
N GLU A 18 -2.34 -15.84 -3.62
CA GLU A 18 -3.04 -17.02 -3.07
C GLU A 18 -2.66 -17.33 -1.60
N ASN A 19 -1.51 -16.85 -1.14
CA ASN A 19 -0.95 -17.11 0.20
C ASN A 19 -1.28 -16.01 1.24
N ASP A 20 -2.32 -15.21 1.00
CA ASP A 20 -2.76 -14.07 1.84
C ASP A 20 -1.80 -12.86 1.82
N ASP A 21 -0.73 -12.90 1.01
CA ASP A 21 0.09 -11.70 0.80
C ASP A 21 -0.67 -10.67 -0.04
N ILE A 22 -0.57 -9.40 0.35
CA ILE A 22 -1.02 -8.27 -0.45
C ILE A 22 0.17 -7.39 -0.83
N LYS A 23 0.25 -7.01 -2.10
CA LYS A 23 1.19 -6.00 -2.62
C LYS A 23 0.39 -4.76 -3.01
N ILE A 24 0.66 -3.63 -2.36
CA ILE A 24 0.01 -2.34 -2.65
C ILE A 24 1.02 -1.45 -3.39
N TYR A 25 0.68 -1.09 -4.62
CA TYR A 25 1.46 -0.18 -5.45
C TYR A 25 0.98 1.26 -5.25
N TYR A 26 1.91 2.14 -4.89
CA TYR A 26 1.58 3.54 -4.60
C TYR A 26 2.61 4.49 -5.20
N GLY A 27 2.15 5.66 -5.63
CA GLY A 27 3.00 6.76 -6.03
C GLY A 27 3.63 7.43 -4.81
N ALA A 28 4.93 7.69 -4.88
CA ALA A 28 5.68 8.44 -3.88
C ALA A 28 6.17 9.77 -4.48
N ALA A 29 5.76 10.88 -3.86
CA ALA A 29 6.12 12.25 -4.21
C ALA A 29 5.96 12.60 -5.71
N ASP A 30 4.94 12.06 -6.37
CA ASP A 30 4.66 12.17 -7.81
C ASP A 30 5.86 11.85 -8.71
N THR A 31 6.79 11.01 -8.24
CA THR A 31 8.07 10.78 -8.92
C THR A 31 8.34 9.31 -9.23
N CYS A 32 7.98 8.41 -8.32
CA CYS A 32 8.21 6.98 -8.50
C CYS A 32 7.06 6.14 -7.96
N ILE A 33 7.07 4.86 -8.34
CA ILE A 33 6.16 3.84 -7.80
C ILE A 33 6.92 3.03 -6.76
N CYS A 34 6.29 2.85 -5.60
CA CYS A 34 6.77 1.99 -4.52
C CYS A 34 5.79 0.82 -4.31
N VAL A 35 6.24 -0.19 -3.57
CA VAL A 35 5.39 -1.32 -3.16
C VAL A 35 5.46 -1.49 -1.64
N ALA A 36 4.30 -1.55 -1.00
CA ALA A 36 4.15 -2.02 0.38
C ALA A 36 3.64 -3.46 0.37
N THR A 37 4.11 -4.28 1.30
CA THR A 37 3.67 -5.67 1.46
C THR A 37 3.07 -5.90 2.83
N GLY A 38 2.17 -6.87 2.93
CA GLY A 38 1.54 -7.25 4.20
C GLY A 38 0.62 -8.44 4.01
N LYS A 39 -0.19 -8.74 5.03
CA LYS A 39 -1.26 -9.74 4.96
C LYS A 39 -2.61 -9.07 4.75
N LEU A 40 -3.42 -9.59 3.81
CA LEU A 40 -4.77 -9.06 3.59
C LEU A 40 -5.64 -9.23 4.84
N SER A 41 -5.56 -10.40 5.48
CA SER A 41 -6.23 -10.68 6.76
C SER A 41 -5.96 -9.60 7.83
N GLN A 42 -4.70 -9.21 8.00
CA GLN A 42 -4.31 -8.15 8.95
C GLN A 42 -4.84 -6.77 8.57
N LEU A 43 -4.89 -6.45 7.27
CA LEU A 43 -5.46 -5.18 6.80
C LEU A 43 -6.97 -5.11 7.08
N ILE A 44 -7.68 -6.21 6.85
CA ILE A 44 -9.11 -6.34 7.15
C ILE A 44 -9.34 -6.20 8.66
N GLU A 45 -8.59 -6.94 9.48
CA GLU A 45 -8.66 -6.86 10.94
C GLU A 45 -8.48 -5.42 11.44
N ARG A 46 -7.47 -4.70 10.94
CA ARG A 46 -7.21 -3.30 11.31
C ARG A 46 -8.33 -2.34 10.90
N THR A 47 -9.11 -2.69 9.88
CA THR A 47 -10.16 -1.81 9.33
C THR A 47 -11.52 -2.10 9.96
N LEU A 48 -11.82 -3.37 10.23
CA LEU A 48 -13.10 -3.81 10.76
C LEU A 48 -13.12 -3.89 12.29
N GLY A 49 -11.96 -3.97 12.94
CA GLY A 49 -11.83 -4.12 14.39
C GLY A 49 -12.25 -5.51 14.83
N SER A 50 -11.30 -6.34 15.26
CA SER A 50 -11.57 -7.36 16.27
C SER A 50 -11.71 -6.62 17.59
N GLU A 51 -12.78 -6.86 18.36
CA GLU A 51 -12.93 -6.32 19.72
C GLU A 51 -11.68 -6.50 20.60
#